data_AF-A0A1B6LH12-F1
#
_entry.id   AF-A0A1B6LH12-F1
#
_cell.length_a   1.000
_cell.length_b   1.000
_cell.length_c   1.000
_cell.angle_alpha   90.00
_cell.angle_beta   90.00
_cell.angle_gamma   90.00
#
_symmetry.space_group_name_H-M   'P 1'
#
loop_
_entity.id
_entity.type
_entity.pdbx_description
1 polymer ?
#
loop_
_entity_poly.entity_id
_entity_poly.type
_entity_poly.pdbx_seq_one_letter_code
_entity_poly.pdbx_strand_id
1 'polypeptide(L)'
;STENAANESKPAKASKPKKQVTPAADEPPVDVGRLDIRVGKVLHAQVHPDADQLYIEQIDVGEEVSRTVVSGLVRHIPLSELDQRMVLVLCNLKPQKMRGIVSEAMVLCASTPETVELLTPPPEARAGDNITVPGYPRNPDLPFMNPKKKIFEKVSEDLIVNSKKQASYKEVPWEIEGKSGYVTVQALSGCHIR
;
A
#
# COMPACT_ATOMS: atom_id res chain seq x y z
N SER A 1 -69.51 -5.23 -54.17
CA SER A 1 -68.05 -5.35 -54.40
C SER A 1 -67.36 -4.21 -53.70
N THR A 2 -66.15 -4.47 -53.18
CA THR A 2 -65.29 -3.68 -52.27
C THR A 2 -65.58 -3.95 -50.79
N GLU A 3 -64.62 -4.19 -49.90
CA GLU A 3 -63.24 -4.72 -49.95
C GLU A 3 -62.84 -4.92 -48.48
N ASN A 4 -62.05 -5.95 -48.19
CA ASN A 4 -61.48 -6.27 -46.88
C ASN A 4 -60.48 -5.20 -46.39
N ALA A 5 -60.37 -5.06 -45.07
CA ALA A 5 -59.14 -5.18 -44.25
C ALA A 5 -59.00 -4.11 -43.14
N ALA A 6 -58.82 -4.57 -41.90
CA ALA A 6 -57.93 -4.02 -40.85
C ALA A 6 -58.32 -4.68 -39.50
N ASN A 7 -57.66 -5.76 -39.08
CA ASN A 7 -56.40 -5.78 -38.31
C ASN A 7 -56.58 -5.32 -36.85
N GLU A 8 -56.95 -6.27 -35.98
CA GLU A 8 -56.91 -6.14 -34.53
C GLU A 8 -55.45 -6.16 -34.04
N SER A 9 -55.01 -5.09 -33.38
CA SER A 9 -53.73 -5.04 -32.67
C SER A 9 -53.92 -4.82 -31.18
N LYS A 10 -53.31 -5.73 -30.42
CA LYS A 10 -53.30 -5.90 -28.96
C LYS A 10 -52.49 -4.76 -28.29
N PRO A 11 -52.92 -4.18 -27.16
CA PRO A 11 -52.20 -3.08 -26.52
C PRO A 11 -50.91 -3.57 -25.84
N ALA A 12 -49.80 -2.92 -26.17
CA ALA A 12 -48.46 -3.16 -25.66
C ALA A 12 -48.30 -2.68 -24.20
N LYS A 13 -47.59 -3.50 -23.41
CA LYS A 13 -47.21 -3.23 -22.01
C LYS A 13 -46.29 -2.02 -21.93
N ALA A 14 -46.65 -1.07 -21.06
CA ALA A 14 -45.86 0.10 -20.70
C ALA A 14 -44.48 -0.29 -20.16
N SER A 15 -43.44 0.24 -20.81
CA SER A 15 -42.05 0.17 -20.39
C SER A 15 -41.79 1.19 -19.28
N LYS A 16 -41.19 0.73 -18.18
CA LYS A 16 -40.72 1.57 -17.07
C LYS A 16 -39.62 2.53 -17.55
N PRO A 17 -39.56 3.77 -17.02
CA PRO A 17 -38.55 4.74 -17.43
C PRO A 17 -37.15 4.26 -17.05
N LYS A 18 -36.26 4.22 -18.05
CA LYS A 18 -34.83 3.95 -17.87
C LYS A 18 -34.25 5.05 -16.97
N LYS A 19 -33.71 4.66 -15.82
CA LYS A 19 -32.79 5.51 -15.04
C LYS A 19 -31.70 6.00 -15.98
N GLN A 20 -31.58 7.32 -16.11
CA GLN A 20 -30.40 7.98 -16.66
C GLN A 20 -29.19 7.48 -15.87
N VAL A 21 -28.29 6.79 -16.57
CA VAL A 21 -26.95 6.50 -16.07
C VAL A 21 -26.19 7.81 -16.20
N THR A 22 -26.03 8.50 -15.07
CA THR A 22 -25.01 9.54 -14.91
C THR A 22 -23.67 8.92 -15.34
N PRO A 23 -22.82 9.63 -16.11
CA PRO A 23 -21.46 9.15 -16.36
C PRO A 23 -20.81 8.82 -15.03
N ALA A 24 -20.30 7.60 -14.90
CA ALA A 24 -19.46 7.25 -13.77
C ALA A 24 -18.35 8.30 -13.71
N ALA A 25 -18.24 9.04 -12.60
CA ALA A 25 -17.03 9.76 -12.32
C ALA A 25 -15.88 8.74 -12.42
N ASP A 26 -14.93 8.96 -13.32
CA ASP A 26 -13.80 8.05 -13.56
C ASP A 26 -13.17 7.68 -12.23
N GLU A 27 -13.23 6.39 -11.87
CA GLU A 27 -12.55 5.89 -10.69
C GLU A 27 -11.05 6.11 -10.89
N PRO A 28 -10.32 6.69 -9.92
CA PRO A 28 -8.89 6.95 -10.08
C PRO A 28 -8.14 5.66 -10.42
N PRO A 29 -7.07 5.74 -11.24
CA PRO A 29 -6.23 4.58 -11.56
C PRO A 29 -5.77 3.83 -10.31
N VAL A 30 -5.69 2.51 -10.40
CA VAL A 30 -5.16 1.67 -9.33
C VAL A 30 -3.66 1.56 -9.51
N ASP A 31 -2.93 2.50 -8.90
CA ASP A 31 -1.47 2.58 -8.94
C ASP A 31 -0.88 2.95 -7.56
N VAL A 32 0.45 3.07 -7.51
CA VAL A 32 1.21 3.38 -6.30
C VAL A 32 0.87 4.73 -5.68
N GLY A 33 0.32 5.68 -6.44
CA GLY A 33 -0.12 6.98 -5.92
C GLY A 33 -1.17 6.86 -4.82
N ARG A 34 -1.96 5.78 -4.83
CA ARG A 34 -3.01 5.51 -3.84
C ARG A 34 -2.50 4.97 -2.50
N LEU A 35 -1.23 4.58 -2.44
CA LEU A 35 -0.59 4.10 -1.21
C LEU A 35 -0.01 5.27 -0.42
N ASP A 36 -0.27 5.30 0.88
CA ASP A 36 0.39 6.24 1.79
C ASP A 36 1.67 5.60 2.34
N ILE A 37 2.72 5.59 1.53
CA ILE A 37 4.03 5.09 1.95
C ILE A 37 4.84 6.27 2.49
N ARG A 38 5.34 6.12 3.71
CA ARG A 38 6.16 7.11 4.40
C ARG A 38 7.44 6.50 4.94
N VAL A 39 8.43 7.35 5.18
CA VAL A 39 9.57 6.99 6.00
C VAL A 39 9.15 6.96 7.47
N GLY A 40 9.45 5.87 8.16
CA GLY A 40 9.26 5.70 9.59
C GLY A 40 10.58 5.59 10.33
N LYS A 41 10.63 6.04 11.57
CA LYS A 41 11.72 5.78 12.51
C LYS A 41 11.22 4.90 13.64
N VAL A 42 11.77 3.69 13.75
CA VAL A 42 11.47 2.80 14.87
C VAL A 42 12.08 3.43 16.13
N LEU A 43 11.23 3.86 17.05
CA LEU A 43 11.65 4.43 18.33
C LEU A 43 12.08 3.32 19.28
N HIS A 44 11.31 2.24 19.31
CA HIS A 44 11.56 1.06 20.11
C HIS A 44 10.86 -0.16 19.48
N ALA A 45 11.51 -1.32 19.54
CA ALA A 45 10.94 -2.61 19.21
C ALA A 45 11.06 -3.59 20.38
N GLN A 46 10.10 -4.51 20.49
CA GLN A 46 10.14 -5.62 21.44
C GLN A 46 9.50 -6.87 20.88
N VAL A 47 9.87 -8.05 21.38
CA VAL A 47 9.18 -9.31 21.04
C VAL A 47 7.74 -9.24 21.55
N HIS A 48 6.78 -9.69 20.75
CA HIS A 48 5.39 -9.74 21.15
C HIS A 48 5.21 -10.76 22.30
N PRO A 49 4.55 -10.40 23.41
CA PRO A 49 4.47 -11.24 24.61
C PRO A 49 3.76 -12.57 24.35
N ASP A 50 2.72 -12.56 23.50
CA ASP A 50 1.92 -13.73 23.16
C ASP A 50 2.25 -14.34 21.78
N ALA A 51 3.35 -13.92 21.12
CA ALA A 51 3.71 -14.39 19.78
C ALA A 51 5.22 -14.33 19.52
N ASP A 52 5.87 -15.49 19.49
CA ASP A 52 7.31 -15.68 19.30
C ASP A 52 7.85 -15.21 17.94
N GLN A 53 6.98 -15.07 16.94
CA GLN A 53 7.33 -14.68 15.58
C GLN A 53 7.02 -13.22 15.25
N LEU A 54 6.47 -12.47 16.21
CA LEU A 54 6.06 -11.09 16.00
C LEU A 54 6.90 -10.14 16.86
N TYR A 55 7.24 -9.01 16.29
CA TYR A 55 7.66 -7.83 17.02
C TYR A 55 6.50 -6.86 17.21
N ILE A 56 6.63 -5.99 18.20
CA ILE A 56 5.83 -4.79 18.37
C ILE A 56 6.77 -3.62 18.27
N GLU A 57 6.55 -2.74 17.29
CA GLU A 57 7.33 -1.53 17.09
C GLU A 57 6.51 -0.29 17.41
N GLN A 58 7.13 0.69 18.06
CA GLN A 58 6.63 2.06 18.10
C GLN A 58 7.36 2.85 17.02
N ILE A 59 6.63 3.29 15.99
CA ILE A 59 7.23 3.92 14.81
C ILE A 59 6.74 5.36 14.68
N ASP A 60 7.67 6.30 14.70
CA ASP A 60 7.43 7.69 14.33
C ASP A 60 7.31 7.80 12.81
N VAL A 61 6.16 8.27 12.33
CA VAL A 61 5.86 8.48 10.90
C VAL A 61 5.57 9.95 10.60
N GLY A 62 6.14 10.87 11.40
CA GLY A 62 5.94 12.31 11.28
C GLY A 62 4.57 12.80 11.74
N GLU A 63 3.90 12.02 12.58
CA GLU A 63 2.63 12.35 13.21
C GLU A 63 2.85 12.78 14.67
N GLU A 64 1.84 13.38 15.32
CA GLU A 64 1.95 13.79 16.72
C GLU A 64 2.18 12.60 17.67
N VAL A 65 1.68 11.42 17.29
CA VAL A 65 1.76 10.18 18.07
C VAL A 65 2.39 9.10 17.20
N SER A 66 3.34 8.35 17.75
CA SER A 66 3.92 7.18 17.08
C SER A 66 2.88 6.08 16.89
N ARG A 67 2.99 5.34 15.80
CA ARG A 67 2.09 4.22 15.50
C ARG A 67 2.62 2.94 16.13
N THR A 68 1.69 2.13 16.62
CA THR A 68 1.99 0.74 16.98
C THR A 68 1.96 -0.12 15.72
N VAL A 69 3.05 -0.80 15.44
CA VAL A 69 3.16 -1.75 14.33
C VAL A 69 3.47 -3.13 14.89
N VAL A 70 2.91 -4.16 14.27
CA VAL A 70 3.18 -5.56 14.61
C VAL A 70 3.72 -6.24 13.37
N SER A 71 5.00 -6.60 13.37
CA SER A 71 5.68 -7.17 12.20
C SER A 71 6.10 -8.63 12.43
N GLY A 72 6.12 -9.42 11.35
CA GLY A 72 6.58 -10.82 11.36
C GLY A 72 8.09 -10.98 11.14
N LEU A 73 8.92 -10.08 11.67
CA LEU A 73 10.34 -9.99 11.31
C LEU A 73 11.30 -10.79 12.20
N VAL A 74 10.82 -11.40 13.29
CA VAL A 74 11.68 -12.07 14.31
C VAL A 74 12.65 -13.10 13.71
N ARG A 75 12.23 -13.81 12.66
CA ARG A 75 13.06 -14.85 12.01
C ARG A 75 14.08 -14.30 11.00
N HIS A 76 13.98 -13.02 10.68
CA HIS A 76 14.71 -12.42 9.57
C HIS A 76 15.60 -11.27 10.01
N ILE A 77 15.13 -10.43 10.92
CA ILE A 77 15.81 -9.22 11.38
C ILE A 77 16.01 -9.34 12.89
N PRO A 78 17.25 -9.29 13.40
CA PRO A 78 17.49 -9.32 14.83
C PRO A 78 16.97 -8.02 15.46
N LEU A 79 16.47 -8.12 16.69
CA LEU A 79 15.90 -6.99 17.43
C LEU A 79 16.87 -5.79 17.53
N SER A 80 18.17 -6.07 17.67
CA SER A 80 19.22 -5.05 17.75
C SER A 80 19.36 -4.19 16.49
N GLU A 81 18.83 -4.62 15.35
CA GLU A 81 18.84 -3.87 14.10
C GLU A 81 17.58 -3.02 13.87
N LEU A 82 16.57 -3.16 14.74
CA LEU A 82 15.30 -2.44 14.63
C LEU A 82 15.29 -1.15 15.44
N ASP A 83 15.88 -1.12 16.63
CA ASP A 83 15.89 0.10 17.44
C ASP A 83 16.59 1.25 16.71
N GLN A 84 15.92 2.42 16.65
CA GLN A 84 16.36 3.62 15.94
C GLN A 84 16.52 3.44 14.42
N ARG A 85 16.04 2.33 13.84
CA ARG A 85 16.13 2.05 12.42
C ARG A 85 15.14 2.91 11.62
N MET A 86 15.63 3.44 10.50
CA MET A 86 14.79 4.04 9.48
C MET A 86 14.19 2.92 8.60
N VAL A 87 12.87 2.97 8.41
CA VAL A 87 12.09 1.96 7.69
C VAL A 87 11.10 2.65 6.75
N LEU A 88 10.47 1.88 5.86
CA LEU A 88 9.41 2.34 4.97
C LEU A 88 8.11 1.73 5.46
N VAL A 89 7.06 2.54 5.58
CA VAL A 89 5.82 2.15 6.26
C VAL A 89 4.61 2.51 5.41
N LEU A 90 3.71 1.54 5.21
CA LEU A 90 2.41 1.76 4.60
C LEU A 90 1.39 2.16 5.67
N CYS A 91 0.90 3.40 5.57
CA CYS A 91 0.16 4.08 6.64
C CYS A 91 -1.36 4.14 6.42
N ASN A 92 -1.87 3.76 5.24
CA ASN A 92 -3.31 3.82 4.94
C ASN A 92 -3.96 2.44 4.74
N LEU A 93 -3.37 1.38 5.29
CA LEU A 93 -4.09 0.13 5.52
C LEU A 93 -5.07 0.30 6.69
N LYS A 94 -6.21 -0.40 6.62
CA LYS A 94 -7.11 -0.46 7.77
C LYS A 94 -6.39 -1.17 8.93
N PRO A 95 -6.38 -0.59 10.16
CA PRO A 95 -5.72 -1.22 11.30
C PRO A 95 -6.23 -2.63 11.55
N GLN A 96 -5.31 -3.53 11.87
CA GLN A 96 -5.60 -4.95 12.07
C GLN A 96 -5.12 -5.42 13.44
N LYS A 97 -5.99 -6.16 14.13
CA LYS A 97 -5.63 -6.78 15.41
C LYS A 97 -4.83 -8.06 15.16
N MET A 98 -3.61 -8.11 15.70
CA MET A 98 -2.69 -9.24 15.64
C MET A 98 -2.40 -9.67 17.07
N ARG A 99 -2.87 -10.86 17.44
CA ARG A 99 -2.62 -11.48 18.77
C ARG A 99 -2.92 -10.57 19.98
N GLY A 100 -3.92 -9.69 19.86
CA GLY A 100 -4.33 -8.81 20.95
C GLY A 100 -3.99 -7.34 20.72
N ILE A 101 -2.99 -7.05 19.89
CA ILE A 101 -2.46 -5.70 19.65
C ILE A 101 -2.91 -5.21 18.28
N VAL A 102 -3.27 -3.92 18.19
CA VAL A 102 -3.69 -3.31 16.92
C VAL A 102 -2.43 -2.81 16.21
N SER A 103 -2.17 -3.34 15.01
CA SER A 103 -1.18 -2.80 14.09
C SER A 103 -1.82 -1.70 13.25
N GLU A 104 -1.29 -0.49 13.33
CA GLU A 104 -1.80 0.74 12.71
C GLU A 104 -1.12 1.09 11.39
N ALA A 105 -0.09 0.32 11.05
CA ALA A 105 0.66 0.43 9.80
C ALA A 105 1.34 -0.90 9.49
N MET A 106 2.12 -0.94 8.41
CA MET A 106 2.89 -2.12 7.99
C MET A 106 4.27 -1.69 7.51
N VAL A 107 5.33 -2.30 8.06
CA VAL A 107 6.71 -2.11 7.56
C VAL A 107 6.86 -2.84 6.23
N LEU A 108 7.31 -2.12 5.20
CA LEU A 108 7.57 -2.66 3.87
C LEU A 108 8.99 -3.23 3.79
N CYS A 109 9.10 -4.45 3.28
CA CYS A 109 10.35 -5.18 3.12
C CYS A 109 10.47 -5.74 1.71
N ALA A 110 11.71 -5.90 1.23
CA ALA A 110 11.98 -6.77 0.11
C ALA A 110 11.95 -8.23 0.59
N SER A 111 11.32 -9.12 -0.17
CA SER A 111 11.17 -10.53 0.26
C SER A 111 11.27 -11.53 -0.89
N THR A 112 11.98 -12.62 -0.61
CA THR A 112 11.92 -13.90 -1.34
C THR A 112 11.28 -14.96 -0.44
N PRO A 113 11.03 -16.20 -0.92
CA PRO A 113 10.57 -17.27 -0.04
C PRO A 113 11.52 -17.59 1.13
N GLU A 114 12.81 -17.25 1.02
CA GLU A 114 13.86 -17.59 1.97
C GLU A 114 14.30 -16.41 2.84
N THR A 115 14.32 -15.19 2.28
CA THR A 115 14.97 -14.02 2.89
C THR A 115 14.06 -12.81 2.88
N VAL A 116 14.12 -12.03 3.95
CA VAL A 116 13.47 -10.72 4.07
C VAL A 116 14.52 -9.67 4.39
N GLU A 117 14.42 -8.52 3.73
CA GLU A 117 15.35 -7.41 3.88
C GLU A 117 14.60 -6.09 4.06
N LEU A 118 15.01 -5.28 5.04
CA LEU A 118 14.44 -3.95 5.25
C LEU A 118 14.83 -3.00 4.11
N LEU A 119 13.84 -2.28 3.61
CA LEU A 119 14.08 -1.14 2.73
C LEU A 119 14.82 -0.03 3.50
N THR A 120 15.78 0.61 2.85
CA THR A 120 16.63 1.65 3.43
C THR A 120 16.39 2.96 2.67
N PRO A 121 15.87 4.02 3.33
CA PRO A 121 15.70 5.31 2.68
C PRO A 121 17.04 6.03 2.50
N PRO A 122 17.11 7.07 1.66
CA PRO A 122 18.30 7.92 1.53
C PRO A 122 18.77 8.50 2.88
N PRO A 123 20.08 8.77 3.07
CA PRO A 123 20.61 9.26 4.36
C PRO A 123 19.97 10.54 4.90
N GLU A 124 19.47 11.41 4.04
CA GLU A 124 18.82 12.68 4.43
C GLU A 124 17.34 12.51 4.82
N ALA A 125 16.80 11.30 4.72
CA ALA A 125 15.43 10.98 5.04
C ALA A 125 15.11 11.23 6.52
N ARG A 126 13.86 11.61 6.78
CA ARG A 126 13.31 11.93 8.10
C ARG A 126 11.98 11.20 8.26
N ALA A 127 11.61 10.91 9.51
CA ALA A 127 10.29 10.38 9.80
C ALA A 127 9.20 11.29 9.20
N GLY A 128 8.24 10.67 8.52
CA GLY A 128 7.13 11.35 7.84
C GLY A 128 7.37 11.79 6.41
N ASP A 129 8.58 11.66 5.87
CA ASP A 129 8.80 11.91 4.46
C ASP A 129 7.92 11.01 3.60
N ASN A 130 7.34 11.59 2.55
CA ASN A 130 6.52 10.87 1.59
C ASN A 130 7.39 10.21 0.52
N ILE A 131 7.13 8.93 0.26
CA ILE A 131 7.72 8.25 -0.89
C ILE A 131 6.98 8.66 -2.16
N THR A 132 7.73 9.05 -3.17
CA THR A 132 7.22 9.44 -4.49
C THR A 132 7.76 8.50 -5.57
N VAL A 133 6.96 8.28 -6.61
CA VAL A 133 7.39 7.54 -7.80
C VAL A 133 7.16 8.45 -9.01
N PRO A 134 8.22 8.87 -9.73
CA PRO A 134 8.08 9.71 -10.92
C PRO A 134 7.04 9.17 -11.91
N GLY A 135 6.14 10.04 -12.37
CA GLY A 135 5.04 9.67 -13.26
C GLY A 135 3.77 9.14 -12.57
N TYR A 136 3.78 8.94 -11.24
CA TYR A 136 2.61 8.52 -10.45
C TYR A 136 2.33 9.56 -9.36
N PRO A 137 1.48 10.57 -9.63
CA PRO A 137 1.12 11.57 -8.64
C PRO A 137 0.51 10.94 -7.38
N ARG A 138 0.96 11.37 -6.20
CA ARG A 138 0.40 10.90 -4.93
C ARG A 138 -1.06 11.33 -4.79
N ASN A 139 -1.93 10.37 -4.50
CA ASN A 139 -3.35 10.54 -4.19
C ASN A 139 -3.84 9.46 -3.20
N PRO A 140 -3.20 9.35 -2.01
CA PRO A 140 -3.45 8.25 -1.10
C PRO A 140 -4.93 8.16 -0.69
N ASP A 141 -5.43 6.93 -0.59
CA ASP A 141 -6.77 6.70 -0.03
C ASP A 141 -6.78 7.04 1.45
N LEU A 142 -7.63 7.97 1.85
CA LEU A 142 -7.73 8.43 3.24
C LEU A 142 -9.16 8.26 3.80
N PRO A 143 -9.32 7.95 5.11
CA PRO A 143 -8.23 7.66 6.04
C PRO A 143 -7.59 6.28 5.80
N PHE A 144 -8.29 5.37 5.13
CA PHE A 144 -7.80 4.03 4.81
C PHE A 144 -8.27 3.58 3.43
N MET A 145 -7.46 2.74 2.77
CA MET A 145 -7.86 2.00 1.59
C MET A 145 -9.08 1.11 1.88
N ASN A 146 -9.98 1.01 0.92
CA ASN A 146 -11.13 0.10 1.02
C ASN A 146 -10.68 -1.36 0.83
N PRO A 147 -10.79 -2.24 1.86
CA PRO A 147 -10.32 -3.62 1.76
C PRO A 147 -11.01 -4.44 0.67
N LYS A 148 -12.26 -4.08 0.30
CA LYS A 148 -13.00 -4.79 -0.76
C LYS A 148 -12.42 -4.52 -2.16
N LYS A 149 -11.70 -3.42 -2.35
CA LYS A 149 -11.12 -3.05 -3.64
C LYS A 149 -9.77 -3.73 -3.91
N LYS A 150 -9.14 -4.28 -2.86
CA LYS A 150 -7.83 -4.95 -2.91
C LYS A 150 -6.76 -4.10 -3.61
N ILE A 151 -6.69 -2.82 -3.24
CA ILE A 151 -5.81 -1.85 -3.90
C ILE A 151 -4.35 -2.20 -3.67
N PHE A 152 -3.95 -2.42 -2.43
CA PHE A 152 -2.57 -2.80 -2.10
C PHE A 152 -2.15 -4.08 -2.81
N GLU A 153 -3.00 -5.11 -2.84
CA GLU A 153 -2.69 -6.38 -3.48
C GLU A 153 -2.40 -6.19 -4.97
N LYS A 154 -3.27 -5.44 -5.69
CA LYS A 154 -3.06 -5.13 -7.11
C LYS A 154 -1.80 -4.31 -7.36
N VAL A 155 -1.53 -3.32 -6.51
CA VAL A 155 -0.36 -2.45 -6.67
C VAL A 155 0.93 -3.20 -6.32
N SER A 156 0.90 -4.09 -5.32
CA SER A 156 2.06 -4.85 -4.83
C SER A 156 2.65 -5.83 -5.83
N GLU A 157 1.86 -6.24 -6.84
CA GLU A 157 2.33 -7.06 -7.96
C GLU A 157 3.45 -6.37 -8.74
N ASP A 158 3.42 -5.03 -8.80
CA ASP A 158 4.39 -4.19 -9.49
C ASP A 158 5.39 -3.51 -8.54
N LEU A 159 5.29 -3.71 -7.22
CA LEU A 159 6.27 -3.22 -6.25
C LEU A 159 7.42 -4.22 -6.16
N ILE A 160 8.57 -3.85 -6.70
CA ILE A 160 9.72 -4.74 -6.86
C ILE A 160 11.02 -4.03 -6.50
N VAL A 161 12.02 -4.82 -6.15
CA VAL A 161 13.40 -4.36 -6.12
C VAL A 161 14.01 -4.55 -7.50
N ASN A 162 14.42 -3.46 -8.16
CA ASN A 162 14.98 -3.54 -9.51
C ASN A 162 16.42 -4.10 -9.53
N SER A 163 16.99 -4.25 -10.73
CA SER A 163 18.37 -4.75 -10.93
C SER A 163 19.46 -3.92 -10.26
N LYS A 164 19.17 -2.65 -9.93
CA LYS A 164 20.05 -1.73 -9.21
C LYS A 164 19.84 -1.77 -7.68
N LYS A 165 19.05 -2.72 -7.18
CA LYS A 165 18.70 -2.86 -5.75
C LYS A 165 17.90 -1.67 -5.21
N GLN A 166 17.13 -1.01 -6.06
CA GLN A 166 16.28 0.10 -5.68
C GLN A 166 14.84 -0.40 -5.54
N ALA A 167 14.16 0.04 -4.49
CA ALA A 167 12.71 -0.13 -4.42
C ALA A 167 12.06 0.64 -5.56
N SER A 168 11.11 0.01 -6.25
CA SER A 168 10.52 0.56 -7.46
C SER A 168 9.07 0.10 -7.65
N TYR A 169 8.32 0.89 -8.42
CA TYR A 169 7.02 0.50 -8.95
C TYR A 169 7.11 0.50 -10.48
N LYS A 170 6.86 -0.65 -11.11
CA LYS A 170 7.03 -0.81 -12.58
C LYS A 170 8.40 -0.33 -13.07
N GLU A 171 9.47 -0.76 -12.39
CA GLU A 171 10.88 -0.37 -12.65
C GLU A 171 11.21 1.12 -12.39
N VAL A 172 10.24 1.97 -12.05
CA VAL A 172 10.50 3.36 -11.67
C VAL A 172 10.89 3.43 -10.20
N PRO A 173 12.11 3.90 -9.87
CA PRO A 173 12.61 3.87 -8.51
C PRO A 173 11.89 4.85 -7.59
N TRP A 174 11.82 4.49 -6.31
CA TRP A 174 11.23 5.30 -5.27
C TRP A 174 12.19 6.41 -4.83
N GLU A 175 11.65 7.61 -4.75
CA GLU A 175 12.35 8.84 -4.36
C GLU A 175 11.68 9.48 -3.14
N ILE A 176 12.35 10.48 -2.58
CA ILE A 176 11.77 11.39 -1.60
C ILE A 176 11.94 12.80 -2.16
N GLU A 177 10.84 13.54 -2.26
CA GLU A 177 10.86 14.90 -2.78
C GLU A 177 11.87 15.79 -2.04
N GLY A 178 12.74 16.45 -2.80
CA GLY A 178 13.76 17.34 -2.26
C GLY A 178 14.98 16.65 -1.63
N LYS A 179 15.12 15.33 -1.74
CA LYS A 179 16.28 14.58 -1.20
C LYS A 179 17.02 13.85 -2.30
N SER A 180 18.35 13.80 -2.17
CA SER A 180 19.18 13.08 -3.14
C SER A 180 19.21 11.58 -2.84
N GLY A 181 18.96 10.75 -3.85
CA GLY A 181 19.07 9.30 -3.77
C GLY A 181 17.72 8.58 -3.84
N TYR A 182 17.78 7.25 -3.74
CA TYR A 182 16.64 6.36 -3.87
C TYR A 182 16.47 5.51 -2.62
N VAL A 183 15.28 4.93 -2.44
CA VAL A 183 15.09 3.83 -1.48
C VAL A 183 15.75 2.57 -2.03
N THR A 184 16.58 1.90 -1.22
CA THR A 184 17.38 0.76 -1.63
C THR A 184 17.29 -0.43 -0.68
N VAL A 185 17.85 -1.55 -1.11
CA VAL A 185 18.21 -2.69 -0.27
C VAL A 185 19.69 -3.01 -0.45
N GLN A 186 20.30 -3.73 0.48
CA GLN A 186 21.71 -4.15 0.45
C GLN A 186 21.93 -5.30 -0.53
N ALA A 187 21.12 -6.36 -0.47
CA ALA A 187 21.43 -7.63 -1.15
C ALA A 187 20.44 -8.00 -2.24
N LEU A 188 19.14 -7.98 -1.95
CA LEU A 188 18.12 -8.54 -2.84
C LEU A 188 17.94 -7.74 -4.15
N SER A 189 17.51 -8.42 -5.20
CA SER A 189 17.07 -7.82 -6.47
C SER A 189 16.10 -8.77 -7.19
N GLY A 190 15.25 -8.22 -8.06
CA GLY A 190 14.22 -8.99 -8.80
C GLY A 190 13.15 -9.63 -7.91
N CYS A 191 12.98 -9.15 -6.68
CA CYS A 191 12.03 -9.67 -5.70
C CYS A 191 10.92 -8.67 -5.40
N HIS A 192 9.84 -9.14 -4.78
CA HIS A 192 8.70 -8.28 -4.44
C HIS A 192 8.92 -7.52 -3.14
N ILE A 193 8.33 -6.34 -3.09
CA ILE A 193 8.20 -5.55 -1.87
C ILE A 193 6.83 -5.84 -1.27
N ARG A 194 6.80 -6.19 0.01
CA ARG A 194 5.58 -6.55 0.75
C ARG A 194 5.58 -5.97 2.14
#